data_AF-A0A4Y7RWH7-F1
#
_entry.id   AF-A0A4Y7RWH7-F1
#
_cell.length_a   1.000
_cell.length_b   1.000
_cell.length_c   1.000
_cell.angle_alpha   90.00
_cell.angle_beta   90.00
_cell.angle_gamma   90.00
#
_symmetry.space_group_name_H-M   'P 1'
#
loop_
_entity.id
_entity.type
_entity.pdbx_description
1 polymer ?
#
loop_
_entity_poly.entity_id
_entity_poly.type
_entity_poly.pdbx_seq_one_letter_code
_entity_poly.pdbx_strand_id
1 'polypeptide(L)' 'MPNQYAPGTTSILIRLPKAWKKRLKSAAEKLNKNNPGAKYSATSIALSAIMARIEEIEKE' A
#
# COMPACT_ATOMS: atom_id res chain seq x y z
N MET A 1 -1.25 -12.71 21.52
CA MET A 1 -0.79 -11.36 21.14
C MET A 1 -1.34 -11.05 19.76
N PRO A 2 -2.36 -10.19 19.63
CA PRO A 2 -2.98 -9.89 18.34
C PRO A 2 -2.21 -8.73 17.71
N ASN A 3 -1.43 -9.01 16.65
CA ASN A 3 -0.78 -8.08 15.70
C ASN A 3 0.65 -8.51 15.30
N GLN A 4 1.02 -9.78 15.46
CA GLN A 4 2.21 -10.28 14.77
C GLN A 4 1.86 -10.48 13.29
N TYR A 5 2.49 -9.68 12.42
CA TYR A 5 2.45 -9.89 10.97
C TYR A 5 3.01 -11.28 10.64
N ALA A 6 2.59 -11.86 9.51
CA ALA A 6 2.96 -13.21 9.12
C ALA A 6 4.50 -13.41 9.15
N PRO A 7 5.01 -14.55 9.65
CA PRO A 7 6.44 -14.82 9.70
C PRO A 7 7.04 -14.71 8.29
N GLY A 8 8.06 -13.86 8.14
CA GLY A 8 8.69 -13.52 6.85
C GLY A 8 8.40 -12.11 6.33
N THR A 9 7.51 -11.34 6.96
CA THR A 9 7.30 -9.94 6.57
C THR A 9 8.27 -9.01 7.28
N THR A 10 8.98 -8.17 6.50
CA THR A 10 9.79 -7.06 7.05
C THR A 10 9.02 -5.74 6.97
N SER A 11 9.29 -4.83 7.92
CA SER A 11 8.69 -3.49 7.93
C SER A 11 9.66 -2.49 7.32
N ILE A 12 9.21 -1.75 6.31
CA ILE A 12 9.98 -0.69 5.66
C ILE A 12 9.32 0.66 5.98
N LEU A 13 10.10 1.58 6.54
CA LEU A 13 9.67 2.97 6.76
C LEU A 13 10.05 3.82 5.56
N ILE A 14 9.04 4.29 4.83
CA ILE A 14 9.23 5.15 3.65
C ILE A 14 8.83 6.58 4.01
N ARG A 15 9.76 7.52 3.85
CA ARG A 15 9.46 8.95 3.99
C ARG A 15 8.74 9.44 2.74
N LEU A 16 7.52 9.94 2.92
CA LEU A 16 6.71 10.50 1.84
C LEU A 16 6.43 11.98 2.13
N PRO A 17 6.38 12.85 1.10
CA PRO A 17 5.89 14.20 1.28
C PRO A 17 4.44 14.19 1.80
N LYS A 18 4.10 15.16 2.66
CA LYS A 18 2.79 15.23 3.32
C LYS A 18 1.62 15.20 2.33
N ALA A 19 1.76 15.88 1.18
CA ALA A 19 0.76 15.89 0.12
C ALA A 19 0.47 14.48 -0.43
N TRP A 20 1.51 13.67 -0.63
CA TRP A 20 1.39 12.31 -1.16
C TRP A 20 0.73 11.36 -0.16
N LYS A 21 1.02 11.49 1.13
CA LYS A 21 0.31 10.75 2.18
C LYS A 21 -1.20 11.02 2.14
N LYS A 22 -1.61 12.27 1.92
CA LYS A 22 -3.03 12.64 1.78
C LYS A 22 -3.64 12.03 0.52
N ARG A 23 -2.92 12.07 -0.61
CA ARG A 23 -3.35 11.47 -1.88
C ARG A 23 -3.56 9.96 -1.76
N LEU A 24 -2.63 9.23 -1.14
CA LEU A 24 -2.74 7.78 -0.91
C LEU A 24 -3.96 7.42 -0.07
N LYS A 25 -4.22 8.16 1.02
CA LYS A 25 -5.44 7.96 1.83
C LYS A 25 -6.71 8.19 1.00
N SER A 26 -6.77 9.29 0.26
CA SER A 26 -7.93 9.59 -0.60
C SER A 26 -8.13 8.54 -1.69
N ALA A 27 -7.05 8.00 -2.26
CA ALA A 27 -7.12 6.91 -3.23
C ALA A 27 -7.72 5.65 -2.61
N ALA A 28 -7.31 5.27 -1.39
CA ALA A 28 -7.89 4.14 -0.67
C ALA A 28 -9.39 4.33 -0.39
N GLU A 29 -9.80 5.52 0.04
CA GLU A 29 -11.20 5.84 0.27
C GLU A 29 -12.03 5.73 -1.02
N LYS A 30 -11.53 6.27 -2.14
CA LYS A 30 -12.20 6.16 -3.44
C LYS A 30 -12.33 4.70 -3.90
N LEU A 31 -11.26 3.92 -3.76
CA LEU A 31 -11.28 2.50 -4.14
C LEU A 31 -12.26 1.69 -3.29
N ASN A 32 -12.33 1.96 -1.99
CA ASN A 32 -13.30 1.33 -1.09
C ASN A 32 -14.73 1.78 -1.36
N LYS A 33 -14.94 3.03 -1.77
CA LYS A 33 -16.27 3.52 -2.17
C LYS A 33 -16.76 2.82 -3.43
N ASN A 34 -15.85 2.57 -4.38
CA ASN A 34 -16.18 1.87 -5.62
C ASN A 34 -16.29 0.35 -5.44
N ASN A 35 -15.63 -0.20 -4.41
CA ASN A 35 -15.63 -1.63 -4.09
C ASN A 35 -16.02 -1.84 -2.62
N PRO A 36 -17.32 -1.72 -2.29
CA PRO A 36 -17.78 -1.85 -0.92
C PRO A 36 -17.39 -3.23 -0.36
N GLY A 37 -16.68 -3.22 0.78
CA GLY A 37 -16.19 -4.42 1.44
C GLY A 37 -14.72 -4.80 1.16
N ALA A 38 -14.07 -4.18 0.19
CA ALA A 38 -12.69 -4.52 -0.20
C ALA A 38 -11.61 -4.10 0.83
N LYS A 39 -11.92 -3.13 1.70
CA LYS A 39 -11.08 -2.70 2.84
C LYS A 39 -9.62 -2.36 2.46
N TYR A 40 -9.40 -1.74 1.30
CA TYR A 40 -8.10 -1.20 0.89
C TYR A 40 -7.56 -0.20 1.90
N SER A 41 -6.26 -0.25 2.15
CA SER A 41 -5.52 0.70 2.98
C SER A 41 -4.50 1.47 2.16
N ALA A 42 -4.02 2.61 2.68
CA ALA A 42 -2.93 3.35 2.04
C ALA A 42 -1.67 2.46 1.89
N THR A 43 -1.43 1.57 2.86
CA THR A 43 -0.31 0.62 2.84
C THR A 43 -0.46 -0.43 1.75
N SER A 44 -1.66 -1.01 1.57
CA SER A 44 -1.88 -2.03 0.54
C SER A 44 -1.73 -1.46 -0.87
N ILE A 45 -2.15 -0.21 -1.07
CA ILE A 45 -1.95 0.50 -2.35
C ILE A 45 -0.46 0.75 -2.60
N ALA A 46 0.25 1.28 -1.60
CA ALA A 46 1.67 1.55 -1.73
C ALA A 46 2.48 0.28 -1.99
N LEU A 47 2.15 -0.81 -1.30
CA LEU A 47 2.78 -2.12 -1.50
C LEU A 47 2.56 -2.62 -2.93
N SER A 48 1.33 -2.58 -3.42
CA SER A 48 1.01 -3.02 -4.79
C SER A 48 1.77 -2.22 -5.85
N ALA A 49 1.90 -0.90 -5.67
CA ALA A 49 2.65 -0.04 -6.58
C ALA A 49 4.16 -0.35 -6.55
N ILE A 50 4.73 -0.60 -5.37
CA ILE A 50 6.14 -0.98 -5.22
C ILE A 50 6.40 -2.33 -5.88
N MET A 51 5.56 -3.34 -5.61
CA MET A 51 5.70 -4.67 -6.21
C MET A 51 5.64 -4.60 -7.73
N ALA A 52 4.63 -3.92 -8.30
CA ALA A 52 4.51 -3.75 -9.74
C ALA A 52 5.76 -3.09 -10.34
N ARG A 53 6.30 -2.05 -9.68
CA ARG A 53 7.49 -1.37 -10.19
C ARG A 53 8.76 -2.23 -10.10
N ILE A 54 8.89 -3.06 -9.08
CA ILE A 54 10.01 -4.00 -8.96
C ILE A 54 9.94 -5.04 -10.08
N GLU A 55 8.75 -5.63 -10.31
CA GLU A 55 8.55 -6.60 -11.39
C GLU A 55 8.82 -6.02 -12.78
N GLU A 56 8.53 -4.73 -13.00
CA GLU A 56 8.91 -4.03 -14.23
C GLU A 56 10.42 -3.93 -14.38
N ILE A 57 11.13 -3.53 -13.31
CA ILE A 57 12.60 -3.36 -13.32
C ILE A 57 13.31 -4.70 -13.53
N GLU A 58 12.79 -5.80 -12.98
CA GLU A 58 13.39 -7.14 -13.13
C GLU A 58 13.21 -7.75 -14.53
N LYS A 59 12.27 -7.23 -15.32
CA LYS A 59 12.00 -7.69 -16.69
C LYS A 59 12.82 -6.94 -17.76
N GLU A 60 13.42 -5.82 -17.40
CA GLU A 60 14.37 -5.05 -18.25
C GLU A 60 15.78 -5.64 -18.17
#